data_AF-A0A7C6G1W9-F1
#
_entry.id   AF-A0A7C6G1W9-F1
#
_cell.length_a   1.000
_cell.length_b   1.000
_cell.length_c   1.000
_cell.angle_alpha   90.00
_cell.angle_beta   90.00
_cell.angle_gamma   90.00
#
_symmetry.space_group_name_H-M   'P 1'
#
loop_
_entity.id
_entity.type
_entity.pdbx_description
1 polymer ?
#
loop_
_entity_poly.entity_id
_entity_poly.type
_entity_poly.pdbx_seq_one_letter_code
_entity_poly.pdbx_strand_id
1 'polypeptide(L)' 'MQKELKNGTYSLYLEYYMGYVKTVNENTGEEMVRKSRKKESLNLYLLKNPRTTVERQTNKETLELAKQIRYEKNSR' A
#
# COMPACT_ATOMS: atom_id res chain seq x y z
N MET A 1 1.02 3.35 2.01
CA MET A 1 0.16 3.81 0.89
C MET A 1 -1.30 3.55 1.27
N GLN A 2 -2.26 4.15 0.57
CA GLN A 2 -3.70 4.00 0.88
C GLN A 2 -4.53 3.69 -0.37
N LYS A 3 -5.58 2.88 -0.22
CA LYS A 3 -6.55 2.53 -1.27
C LYS A 3 -7.95 2.87 -0.79
N GLU A 4 -8.69 3.65 -1.58
CA GLU A 4 -10.08 3.95 -1.27
C GLU A 4 -10.97 2.72 -1.46
N LEU A 5 -11.84 2.49 -0.50
CA LEU A 5 -12.87 1.46 -0.52
C LEU A 5 -14.25 2.08 -0.78
N LYS A 6 -15.14 1.29 -1.37
CA LYS A 6 -16.51 1.73 -1.73
C LYS A 6 -17.33 2.22 -0.53
N ASN A 7 -16.97 1.80 0.68
CA ASN A 7 -17.64 2.18 1.93
C ASN A 7 -17.15 3.50 2.54
N GLY A 8 -16.29 4.27 1.85
CA GLY A 8 -15.79 5.54 2.37
C GLY A 8 -14.66 5.42 3.39
N THR A 9 -13.92 4.30 3.36
CA THR A 9 -12.69 4.11 4.15
C THR A 9 -11.48 3.97 3.24
N TYR A 10 -10.29 4.20 3.79
CA TYR A 10 -9.03 3.90 3.13
C TYR A 10 -8.41 2.66 3.76
N SER A 11 -8.11 1.64 2.96
CA SER A 11 -7.29 0.50 3.38
C SER A 11 -5.81 0.83 3.22
N LEU A 12 -5.01 0.58 4.25
CA LEU A 12 -3.58 0.80 4.24
C LEU A 12 -2.82 -0.44 3.75
N TYR A 13 -1.79 -0.20 2.96
CA TYR A 13 -0.90 -1.25 2.45
C TYR A 13 0.54 -0.74 2.32
N LEU A 14 1.47 -1.69 2.35
CA LEU A 14 2.86 -1.48 1.97
C LEU A 14 3.05 -1.84 0.50
N GLU A 15 3.89 -1.08 -0.19
CA GLU A 15 4.27 -1.34 -1.56
C GLU A 15 5.79 -1.45 -1.61
N TYR A 16 6.29 -2.61 -2.03
CA TYR A 16 7.69 -2.90 -2.19
C TYR A 16 8.04 -2.86 -3.66
N TYR A 17 9.08 -2.09 -4.00
CA TYR A 17 9.63 -2.09 -5.34
C TYR A 17 10.59 -3.28 -5.50
N MET A 18 10.28 -4.19 -6.42
CA MET A 18 11.06 -5.42 -6.66
C MET A 18 11.90 -5.34 -7.94
N GLY A 19 12.18 -4.12 -8.41
CA GLY A 19 12.95 -3.90 -9.65
C GLY A 19 12.11 -3.97 -10.91
N TYR A 20 12.69 -4.52 -11.98
CA TYR A 20 12.06 -4.66 -13.29
C TYR A 20 11.94 -6.13 -13.66
N VAL A 21 10.79 -6.49 -14.24
CA VAL A 21 10.58 -7.80 -14.87
C VAL A 21 10.61 -7.58 -16.37
N LYS A 22 11.46 -8.36 -17.04
CA LYS A 22 11.56 -8.42 -18.49
C LYS A 22 10.79 -9.65 -18.96
N THR A 23 9.79 -9.45 -19.79
CA THR A 23 9.03 -10.52 -20.46
C THR A 23 9.24 -10.40 -21.95
N VAL A 24 9.63 -11.49 -22.60
CA VAL A 24 9.77 -11.57 -24.05
C VAL A 24 8.54 -12.28 -24.59
N ASN A 25 7.86 -11.70 -25.57
CA ASN A 25 6.76 -12.36 -26.25
C ASN A 25 7.33 -13.37 -27.27
N GLU A 26 7.08 -14.66 -27.04
CA GLU A 26 7.62 -15.74 -27.88
C GLU A 26 7.14 -15.68 -29.34
N ASN A 27 5.97 -15.07 -29.60
CA ASN A 27 5.39 -15.00 -30.95
C ASN A 27 5.86 -13.78 -31.76
N THR A 28 6.13 -12.66 -31.10
CA THR A 28 6.50 -11.39 -31.77
C THR A 28 7.96 -10.99 -31.55
N GLY A 29 8.67 -11.63 -30.62
CA GLY A 29 10.02 -11.25 -30.20
C GLY A 29 10.07 -9.94 -29.41
N GLU A 30 8.92 -9.33 -29.08
CA GLU A 30 8.86 -8.04 -28.41
C GLU A 30 9.28 -8.16 -26.93
N GLU A 31 10.20 -7.30 -26.52
CA GLU A 31 10.64 -7.19 -25.14
C GLU A 31 9.82 -6.16 -24.39
N MET A 32 9.13 -6.59 -23.32
CA MET A 32 8.40 -5.70 -22.43
C MET A 32 9.11 -5.62 -21.08
N VAL A 33 9.52 -4.41 -20.71
CA VAL A 33 10.08 -4.12 -19.38
C VAL A 33 9.02 -3.46 -18.52
N ARG A 34 8.65 -4.09 -17.39
CA ARG A 34 7.65 -3.57 -16.46
C ARG A 34 8.21 -3.45 -15.05
N LYS A 35 7.82 -2.39 -14.32
CA LYS A 35 8.16 -2.23 -12.91
C LYS A 35 7.45 -3.31 -12.09
N SER A 36 8.20 -4.13 -11.38
CA SER A 36 7.65 -5.12 -10.46
C SER A 36 7.42 -4.50 -9.09
N ARG A 37 6.18 -4.60 -8.60
CA ARG A 37 5.80 -4.09 -7.27
C ARG A 37 4.97 -5.14 -6.55
N LYS A 38 5.31 -5.38 -5.28
CA LYS A 38 4.51 -6.24 -4.40
C LYS A 38 3.72 -5.38 -3.44
N LYS A 39 2.42 -5.63 -3.33
CA LYS A 39 1.55 -4.98 -2.36
C LYS A 39 1.23 -5.93 -1.22
N GLU A 40 1.29 -5.42 0.00
CA GLU A 40 0.98 -6.16 1.22
C GLU A 40 -0.07 -5.37 2.02
N SER A 41 -1.25 -5.94 2.21
CA SER A 41 -2.31 -5.34 3.02
C SER A 41 -1.90 -5.29 4.48
N LEU A 42 -2.11 -4.15 5.14
CA LEU A 42 -1.90 -4.02 6.59
C LEU A 42 -3.16 -4.35 7.40
N ASN A 43 -4.31 -4.53 6.74
CA ASN A 43 -5.63 -4.67 7.40
C ASN A 43 -5.95 -3.51 8.37
N LEU A 44 -5.32 -2.35 8.15
CA LEU A 44 -5.59 -1.10 8.85
C LEU A 44 -6.46 -0.20 7.96
N TYR A 45 -7.39 0.52 8.58
CA TYR A 45 -8.37 1.32 7.87
C TYR A 45 -8.41 2.74 8.43
N LEU A 46 -8.52 3.73 7.54
CA LEU A 46 -8.78 5.12 7.91
C LEU A 46 -10.17 5.52 7.47
N LEU A 47 -10.83 6.36 8.27
CA LEU A 47 -12.04 7.05 7.84
C LEU A 47 -11.65 8.10 6.79
N LYS A 48 -12.34 8.11 5.64
CA LYS A 48 -12.08 9.11 4.59
C LYS A 48 -12.37 10.54 5.05
N ASN A 49 -13.49 10.71 5.76
CA ASN A 49 -13.97 12.01 6.22
C ASN A 49 -14.19 11.98 7.75
N PRO A 50 -13.13 12.02 8.57
CA PRO A 50 -13.26 12.08 10.03
C PRO A 50 -13.78 13.46 10.47
N ARG A 51 -14.98 13.51 11.03
CA ARG A 51 -15.67 14.74 11.44
C ARG A 51 -15.38 15.09 12.89
N THR A 52 -15.23 14.09 13.77
CA THR A 52 -14.97 14.31 15.20
C THR A 52 -13.48 14.35 15.53
N THR A 53 -13.13 14.89 16.71
CA THR A 53 -11.76 14.86 17.24
C THR A 53 -11.28 13.44 17.50
N VAL A 54 -12.17 12.59 18.02
CA VAL A 54 -11.89 11.16 18.28
C VAL A 54 -11.57 10.43 16.98
N GLU A 55 -12.37 10.60 15.94
CA GLU A 55 -12.12 9.98 14.62
C GLU A 55 -10.78 10.41 14.01
N ARG A 56 -10.42 11.71 14.14
CA ARG A 56 -9.12 12.21 13.69
C ARG A 56 -7.98 11.60 14.49
N GLN A 57 -8.14 11.44 15.80
CA GLN A 57 -7.16 10.83 16.68
C GLN A 57 -6.96 9.34 16.34
N THR A 58 -8.03 8.58 16.14
CA THR A 58 -7.97 7.17 15.69
C THR A 58 -7.23 7.04 14.35
N ASN A 59 -7.52 7.91 13.38
CA ASN A 59 -6.80 7.91 12.11
C ASN A 59 -5.29 8.19 12.31
N LYS A 60 -4.94 9.11 13.22
CA LYS A 60 -3.53 9.44 13.53
C LYS A 60 -2.80 8.23 14.13
N GLU A 61 -3.39 7.59 15.12
CA GLU A 61 -2.83 6.38 15.77
C GLU A 61 -2.67 5.23 14.75
N THR A 62 -3.66 5.04 13.88
CA THR A 62 -3.61 4.02 12.83
C THR A 62 -2.47 4.29 11.83
N LEU A 63 -2.23 5.56 11.49
CA LEU A 63 -1.09 5.96 10.65
C LEU A 63 0.25 5.75 11.34
N GLU A 64 0.36 6.02 12.63
CA GLU A 64 1.57 5.78 13.43
C GLU A 64 1.89 4.29 13.50
N LEU A 65 0.88 3.45 13.77
CA LEU A 65 1.01 2.00 13.73
C LEU A 65 1.48 1.50 12.36
N ALA A 66 0.91 2.02 11.26
CA ALA A 66 1.33 1.65 9.91
C ALA A 66 2.80 2.03 9.63
N LYS A 67 3.29 3.16 10.18
CA LYS A 67 4.71 3.55 10.09
C LYS A 67 5.60 2.60 10.87
N GLN A 68 5.18 2.19 12.07
CA GLN A 68 5.92 1.23 12.88
C GLN A 68 6.04 -0.13 12.18
N ILE A 69 4.93 -0.69 11.67
CA ILE A 69 4.94 -1.96 10.93
C ILE A 69 5.88 -1.87 9.71
N ARG A 70 5.85 -0.73 9.00
CA ARG A 70 6.78 -0.49 7.88
C ARG A 70 8.23 -0.52 8.35
N TYR A 71 8.56 0.14 9.45
CA TYR A 71 9.92 0.18 9.98
C TYR A 71 10.39 -1.23 10.37
N GLU A 72 9.58 -1.98 11.10
CA GLU A 72 9.88 -3.35 11.53
C GLU A 72 10.08 -4.30 10.35
N LYS A 73 9.28 -4.16 9.28
CA LYS A 73 9.43 -5.00 8.08
C LYS A 73 10.63 -4.65 7.21
N ASN A 74 11.06 -3.39 7.17
CA ASN A 74 12.27 -3.01 6.42
C ASN A 74 13.56 -3.25 7.21
N SER A 75 13.48 -3.38 8.54
CA SER A 75 14.63 -3.65 9.40
C SER A 75 14.97 -5.15 9.52
N ARG A 76 14.20 -6.03 8.86
CA ARG A 76 14.46 -7.47 8.73
C ARG A 76 15.01 -7.75 7.34
#